data_AF-A0A3B3UL52-F1
#
_entry.id   AF-A0A3B3UL52-F1
#
_cell.length_a   1.000
_cell.length_b   1.000
_cell.length_c   1.000
_cell.angle_alpha   90.00
_cell.angle_beta   90.00
_cell.angle_gamma   90.00
#
_symmetry.space_group_name_H-M   'P 1'
#
loop_
_entity.id
_entity.type
_entity.pdbx_description
1 polymer ?
#
loop_
_entity_poly.entity_id
_entity_poly.type
_entity_poly.pdbx_seq_one_letter_code
_entity_poly.pdbx_strand_id
1 'polypeptide(L)'
;MASISRQMKSVFFLLITAPFGCFPAGRMFVSRHEATGFLQRTRRANTFLEELRNGNMERECYEEKCSYEEAREIIPHPQQLVTPNLCLSSPCKNGATCTRHLASYACKCAPGFHGSKCDKVRSTSTRCRYRNGGCEHFCRENPDRSRFCFCAPGYGLDQDNSTCLPKGQKPVVCGRPLVNFAPRVVRGQACPKGHCPWQVALYEHNRFSCGAIILSDVWILTAAHCVWSKPSAILHIYVGKHDLATEEKTQQQRRVLNITIHPDYDPLTTDSDLALLKLHRPVKLGLHVIPICLPARNSTFAWTLYNVRQATVSGWGRLVEAGPIARYLQWLVLPRVPLQECRLHTQLNITKNMFCVGHRRGGQDACEGDSGGPLVVKYKKTWFLTGVVSWGKGCAKENMYGVYAKVTNFLEWIETVMATG
;
A
#
# COMPACT_ATOMS: atom_id res chain seq x y z
N MET A 1 -56.49 -50.31 -42.08
CA MET A 1 -57.54 -49.58 -42.81
C MET A 1 -56.89 -48.32 -43.36
N ALA A 2 -56.22 -48.39 -44.52
CA ALA A 2 -56.74 -48.11 -45.87
C ALA A 2 -57.13 -46.62 -46.06
N SER A 3 -56.70 -45.86 -47.08
CA SER A 3 -55.80 -46.08 -48.22
C SER A 3 -55.68 -44.73 -49.00
N ILE A 4 -54.91 -44.74 -50.10
CA ILE A 4 -54.92 -43.86 -51.30
C ILE A 4 -54.11 -42.55 -51.15
N SER A 5 -52.90 -42.36 -51.74
CA SER A 5 -52.41 -42.41 -53.15
C SER A 5 -52.85 -41.24 -54.04
N ARG A 6 -51.90 -40.39 -54.47
CA ARG A 6 -51.52 -40.25 -55.89
C ARG A 6 -50.47 -39.17 -56.14
N GLN A 7 -49.46 -39.55 -56.94
CA GLN A 7 -48.55 -38.69 -57.68
C GLN A 7 -49.30 -37.86 -58.74
N MET A 8 -48.78 -36.68 -59.13
CA MET A 8 -48.35 -36.37 -60.52
C MET A 8 -47.93 -34.90 -60.72
N LYS A 9 -46.71 -34.75 -61.28
CA LYS A 9 -46.27 -33.84 -62.37
C LYS A 9 -46.33 -32.31 -62.20
N SER A 10 -45.14 -31.71 -62.20
CA SER A 10 -44.59 -30.79 -63.23
C SER A 10 -43.57 -29.87 -62.54
N VAL A 11 -42.45 -29.41 -63.09
CA VAL A 11 -41.73 -29.54 -64.35
C VAL A 11 -40.34 -28.90 -64.06
N PHE A 12 -39.29 -29.60 -64.44
CA PHE A 12 -37.90 -29.17 -64.67
C PHE A 12 -37.70 -27.71 -65.16
N PHE A 13 -36.73 -26.98 -64.60
CA PHE A 13 -35.48 -26.44 -65.24
C PHE A 13 -34.82 -25.42 -64.27
N LEU A 14 -33.68 -25.77 -63.67
CA LEU A 14 -32.30 -25.30 -64.02
C LEU A 14 -32.06 -23.84 -63.55
N LEU A 15 -31.08 -23.52 -62.69
CA LEU A 15 -29.65 -23.68 -62.91
C LEU A 15 -28.82 -23.48 -61.62
N ILE A 16 -27.84 -24.38 -61.46
CA ILE A 16 -26.49 -24.20 -60.87
C ILE A 16 -26.41 -23.88 -59.37
N THR A 17 -26.25 -24.94 -58.58
CA THR A 17 -25.53 -24.88 -57.29
C THR A 17 -24.26 -25.72 -57.41
N ALA A 18 -23.09 -25.09 -57.37
CA ALA A 18 -21.83 -25.71 -56.98
C ALA A 18 -20.85 -24.61 -56.54
N PRO A 19 -19.96 -24.87 -55.57
CA PRO A 19 -20.07 -25.75 -54.42
C PRO A 19 -19.87 -24.97 -53.10
N PHE A 20 -20.26 -25.61 -51.99
CA PHE A 20 -19.83 -25.26 -50.65
C PHE A 20 -18.30 -25.15 -50.59
N GLY A 21 -17.80 -23.92 -50.52
CA GLY A 21 -16.42 -23.56 -50.22
C GLY A 21 -16.39 -22.76 -48.91
N CYS A 22 -15.92 -23.42 -47.87
CA CYS A 22 -15.42 -22.92 -46.58
C CYS A 22 -15.47 -21.38 -46.34
N PHE A 23 -16.19 -20.97 -45.29
CA PHE A 23 -16.09 -19.64 -44.68
C PHE A 23 -14.61 -19.30 -44.36
N PRO A 24 -14.06 -18.17 -44.84
CA PRO A 24 -13.20 -17.37 -44.00
C PRO A 24 -14.11 -16.48 -43.15
N ALA A 25 -13.93 -16.50 -41.83
CA ALA A 25 -14.52 -15.53 -40.93
C ALA A 25 -14.25 -14.12 -41.50
N GLY A 26 -15.32 -13.42 -41.90
CA GLY A 26 -15.24 -12.06 -42.39
C GLY A 26 -14.49 -11.21 -41.37
N ARG A 27 -13.49 -10.46 -41.83
CA ARG A 27 -12.75 -9.53 -40.99
C ARG A 27 -13.75 -8.57 -40.35
N MET A 28 -13.96 -8.66 -39.04
CA MET A 28 -14.80 -7.75 -38.26
C MET A 28 -14.18 -6.34 -38.11
N PHE A 29 -13.11 -6.05 -38.86
CA PHE A 29 -12.45 -4.75 -38.86
C PHE A 29 -12.12 -4.35 -40.30
N VAL A 30 -12.74 -3.25 -40.72
CA VAL A 30 -12.45 -2.54 -41.97
C VAL A 30 -11.18 -1.71 -41.79
N SER A 31 -10.35 -1.63 -42.82
CA SER A 31 -9.10 -0.87 -42.78
C SER A 31 -9.35 0.64 -42.68
N ARG A 32 -8.40 1.39 -42.11
CA ARG A 32 -8.54 2.84 -41.89
C ARG A 32 -8.76 3.63 -43.20
N HIS A 33 -8.31 3.11 -44.33
CA HIS A 33 -8.49 3.74 -45.64
C HIS A 33 -9.86 3.45 -46.28
N GLU A 34 -10.46 2.28 -46.03
CA GLU A 34 -11.84 1.98 -46.45
C GLU A 34 -12.86 2.74 -45.58
N ALA A 35 -12.54 3.00 -44.30
CA ALA A 35 -13.41 3.76 -43.40
C ALA A 35 -13.58 5.25 -43.78
N THR A 36 -12.72 5.78 -44.67
CA THR A 36 -12.78 7.17 -45.16
C THR A 36 -13.57 7.33 -46.47
N GLY A 37 -14.15 6.26 -47.02
CA GLY A 37 -15.04 6.34 -48.18
C GLY A 37 -16.37 7.03 -47.85
N PHE A 38 -16.47 8.32 -48.14
CA PHE A 38 -17.62 9.17 -47.81
C PHE A 38 -18.95 8.73 -48.49
N LEU A 39 -18.86 7.92 -49.54
CA LEU A 39 -20.01 7.54 -50.39
C LEU A 39 -20.68 6.20 -50.02
N GLN A 40 -20.21 5.51 -48.96
CA GLN A 40 -20.77 4.20 -48.54
C GLN A 40 -21.57 4.23 -47.24
N ARG A 41 -21.74 5.40 -46.61
CA ARG A 41 -22.58 5.51 -45.40
C ARG A 41 -23.85 6.28 -45.73
N THR A 42 -24.96 5.56 -45.82
CA THR A 42 -26.28 6.15 -45.65
C THR A 42 -26.37 6.67 -44.22
N ARG A 43 -26.56 7.99 -44.04
CA ARG A 43 -26.90 8.56 -42.73
C ARG A 43 -28.15 7.86 -42.19
N ARG A 44 -28.17 7.61 -40.88
CA ARG A 44 -29.30 6.93 -40.24
C ARG A 44 -30.35 7.98 -39.90
N ALA A 45 -31.25 8.23 -40.85
CA ALA A 45 -32.45 9.00 -40.55
C ALA A 45 -33.49 8.10 -39.90
N ASN A 46 -34.07 8.49 -38.76
CA ASN A 46 -35.18 7.77 -38.17
C ASN A 46 -36.51 8.16 -38.83
N THR A 47 -36.56 9.33 -39.48
CA THR A 47 -37.69 9.78 -40.30
C THR A 47 -37.30 10.29 -41.70
N PHE A 48 -38.23 10.22 -42.65
CA PHE A 48 -37.99 10.64 -44.05
C PHE A 48 -37.65 12.14 -44.12
N LEU A 49 -36.46 12.48 -44.66
CA LEU A 49 -35.91 13.85 -44.84
C LEU A 49 -35.51 14.60 -43.55
N GLU A 50 -35.39 13.91 -42.42
CA GLU A 50 -34.96 14.48 -41.13
C GLU A 50 -33.64 15.27 -41.20
N GLU A 51 -32.67 14.71 -41.91
CA GLU A 51 -31.33 15.24 -42.17
C GLU A 51 -31.29 16.58 -42.91
N LEU A 52 -32.41 17.03 -43.48
CA LEU A 52 -32.52 18.38 -44.06
C LEU A 52 -32.83 19.45 -43.00
N ARG A 53 -33.20 19.05 -41.77
CA ARG A 53 -33.50 19.99 -40.70
C ARG A 53 -32.22 20.37 -39.95
N ASN A 54 -32.17 21.59 -39.42
CA ASN A 54 -31.10 21.96 -38.48
C ASN A 54 -31.18 21.08 -37.22
N GLY A 55 -30.01 20.64 -36.76
CA GLY A 55 -29.87 19.83 -35.55
C GLY A 55 -30.49 20.52 -34.33
N ASN A 56 -31.34 19.79 -33.60
CA ASN A 56 -31.99 20.24 -32.38
C ASN A 56 -31.78 19.21 -31.28
N MET A 57 -31.31 19.62 -30.10
CA MET A 57 -31.03 18.72 -28.97
C MET A 57 -32.23 17.87 -28.54
N GLU A 58 -33.44 18.43 -28.56
CA GLU A 58 -34.65 17.66 -28.24
C GLU A 58 -34.87 16.54 -29.26
N ARG A 59 -34.72 16.82 -30.55
CA ARG A 59 -34.88 15.80 -31.60
C ARG A 59 -33.74 14.78 -31.56
N GLU A 60 -32.52 15.25 -31.72
CA GLU A 60 -31.31 14.43 -31.90
C GLU A 60 -30.93 13.56 -30.68
N CYS A 61 -31.32 13.96 -29.46
CA CYS A 61 -30.83 13.30 -28.23
C CYS A 61 -31.90 12.94 -27.19
N TYR A 62 -33.10 13.54 -27.23
CA TYR A 62 -34.20 13.20 -26.32
C TYR A 62 -35.30 12.40 -27.00
N GLU A 63 -35.68 12.76 -28.23
CA GLU A 63 -36.61 11.99 -29.07
C GLU A 63 -35.87 10.82 -29.74
N GLU A 64 -34.60 11.01 -30.09
CA GLU A 64 -33.74 10.01 -30.71
C GLU A 64 -32.62 9.49 -29.81
N LYS A 65 -32.01 8.37 -30.24
CA LYS A 65 -30.84 7.80 -29.56
C LYS A 65 -29.59 8.63 -29.89
N CYS A 66 -29.25 9.55 -28.99
CA CYS A 66 -28.08 10.44 -29.07
C CYS A 66 -26.79 9.68 -29.45
N SER A 67 -26.41 9.78 -30.73
CA SER A 67 -25.19 9.20 -31.29
C SER A 67 -24.10 10.28 -31.37
N TYR A 68 -22.84 9.87 -31.54
CA TYR A 68 -21.75 10.84 -31.76
C TYR A 68 -21.92 11.63 -33.06
N GLU A 69 -22.70 11.12 -34.02
CA GLU A 69 -23.05 11.80 -35.26
C GLU A 69 -24.11 12.88 -34.97
N GLU A 70 -25.23 12.52 -34.32
CA GLU A 70 -26.31 13.48 -34.00
C GLU A 70 -25.82 14.61 -33.07
N ALA A 71 -25.04 14.26 -32.05
CA ALA A 71 -24.49 15.23 -31.11
C ALA A 71 -23.57 16.26 -31.79
N ARG A 72 -22.99 15.90 -32.94
CA ARG A 72 -22.11 16.77 -33.72
C ARG A 72 -22.88 17.72 -34.64
N GLU A 73 -24.14 17.42 -34.96
CA GLU A 73 -25.00 18.29 -35.77
C GLU A 73 -25.56 19.47 -34.97
N ILE A 74 -25.71 19.32 -33.65
CA ILE A 74 -26.10 20.40 -32.72
C ILE A 74 -24.98 21.45 -32.56
N ILE A 75 -23.72 21.07 -32.80
CA ILE A 75 -22.55 21.91 -32.50
C ILE A 75 -21.82 22.28 -33.80
N PRO A 76 -22.19 23.40 -34.46
CA PRO A 76 -21.51 23.88 -35.66
C PRO A 76 -20.17 24.51 -35.29
N HIS A 77 -19.09 23.73 -35.42
CA HIS A 77 -17.66 24.12 -35.32
C HIS A 77 -17.21 24.88 -34.05
N PRO A 78 -15.97 24.65 -33.57
CA PRO A 78 -15.48 25.31 -32.38
C PRO A 78 -15.27 26.80 -32.70
N GLN A 79 -16.26 27.63 -32.37
CA GLN A 79 -16.07 29.06 -32.26
C GLN A 79 -14.87 29.29 -31.33
N GLN A 80 -13.91 30.10 -31.79
CA GLN A 80 -12.77 30.53 -30.99
C GLN A 80 -13.26 31.09 -29.66
N LEU A 81 -13.15 30.28 -28.60
CA LEU A 81 -13.34 30.72 -27.23
C LEU A 81 -12.26 31.75 -26.93
N VAL A 82 -12.60 33.03 -27.01
CA VAL A 82 -11.81 34.09 -26.39
C VAL A 82 -11.89 33.85 -24.89
N THR A 83 -10.96 33.06 -24.36
CA THR A 83 -10.96 32.75 -22.93
C THR A 83 -10.56 33.99 -22.12
N PRO A 84 -11.19 34.26 -20.97
CA PRO A 84 -10.83 35.42 -20.13
C PRO A 84 -9.37 35.36 -19.71
N ASN A 85 -8.65 36.48 -19.74
CA ASN A 85 -7.27 36.53 -19.22
C ASN A 85 -7.28 36.52 -17.69
N LEU A 86 -7.22 35.34 -17.08
CA LEU A 86 -7.23 35.18 -15.62
C LEU A 86 -6.03 35.84 -14.91
N CYS A 87 -4.95 36.17 -15.62
CA CYS A 87 -3.79 36.86 -15.04
C CYS A 87 -4.06 38.33 -14.69
N LEU A 88 -5.12 38.96 -15.22
CA LEU A 88 -5.48 40.34 -14.89
C LEU A 88 -5.85 40.52 -13.40
N SER A 89 -6.35 39.45 -12.77
CA SER A 89 -6.69 39.44 -11.33
C SER A 89 -5.47 39.40 -10.41
N SER A 90 -4.25 39.44 -10.95
CA SER A 90 -2.99 39.26 -10.22
C SER A 90 -3.02 38.08 -9.22
N PRO A 91 -3.31 36.85 -9.69
CA PRO A 91 -3.54 35.71 -8.81
C PRO A 91 -2.24 35.15 -8.21
N CYS A 92 -1.09 35.45 -8.80
CA CYS A 92 0.24 35.03 -8.32
C CYS A 92 0.76 36.00 -7.26
N LYS A 93 1.11 35.49 -6.08
CA LYS A 93 1.61 36.27 -4.93
C LYS A 93 3.14 36.29 -4.88
N ASN A 94 3.69 37.15 -4.03
CA ASN A 94 5.12 37.20 -3.69
C ASN A 94 6.06 37.40 -4.89
N GLY A 95 5.75 38.37 -5.76
CA GLY A 95 6.60 38.72 -6.91
C GLY A 95 6.66 37.67 -8.01
N ALA A 96 5.71 36.74 -8.05
CA ALA A 96 5.62 35.68 -9.05
C ALA A 96 5.07 36.18 -10.41
N THR A 97 5.52 35.57 -11.50
CA THR A 97 5.09 35.89 -12.86
C THR A 97 3.89 35.03 -13.28
N CYS A 98 2.80 35.63 -13.73
CA CYS A 98 1.63 34.91 -14.22
C CYS A 98 1.73 34.63 -15.72
N THR A 99 1.55 33.37 -16.12
CA THR A 99 1.47 32.95 -17.54
C THR A 99 0.07 32.46 -17.86
N ARG A 100 -0.51 32.99 -18.94
CA ARG A 100 -1.86 32.62 -19.40
C ARG A 100 -1.83 31.25 -20.09
N HIS A 101 -2.81 30.41 -19.79
CA HIS A 101 -3.11 29.16 -20.48
C HIS A 101 -4.55 29.18 -21.03
N LEU A 102 -4.86 28.27 -21.96
CA LEU A 102 -6.10 28.26 -22.75
C LEU A 102 -7.38 28.41 -21.92
N ALA A 103 -7.47 27.83 -20.71
CA ALA A 103 -8.62 28.00 -19.80
C ALA A 103 -8.19 28.20 -18.34
N SER A 104 -6.94 28.59 -18.10
CA SER A 104 -6.35 28.69 -16.77
C SER A 104 -5.16 29.67 -16.74
N TYR A 105 -4.55 29.85 -15.57
CA TYR A 105 -3.30 30.56 -15.42
C TYR A 105 -2.29 29.67 -14.69
N ALA A 106 -1.01 29.91 -14.90
CA ALA A 106 0.07 29.31 -14.13
C ALA A 106 0.95 30.40 -13.52
N CYS A 107 1.48 30.15 -12.33
CA CYS A 107 2.37 31.08 -11.65
C CYS A 107 3.80 30.54 -11.63
N LYS A 108 4.74 31.33 -12.17
CA LYS A 108 6.16 31.10 -12.01
C LYS A 108 6.64 31.84 -10.75
N CYS A 109 6.87 31.08 -9.68
CA CYS A 109 7.21 31.65 -8.39
C CYS A 109 8.62 32.25 -8.35
N ALA A 110 8.77 33.38 -7.62
CA ALA A 110 10.07 33.93 -7.28
C ALA A 110 10.89 32.95 -6.41
N PRO A 111 12.23 33.05 -6.42
CA PRO A 111 13.08 32.25 -5.54
C PRO A 111 12.61 32.35 -4.09
N GLY A 112 12.49 31.22 -3.40
CA GLY A 112 11.99 31.19 -2.03
C GLY A 112 10.47 31.05 -1.88
N PHE A 113 9.69 30.86 -2.95
CA PHE A 113 8.23 30.64 -2.88
C PHE A 113 7.77 29.45 -3.75
N HIS A 114 6.63 28.85 -3.41
CA HIS A 114 6.02 27.73 -4.14
C HIS A 114 4.49 27.70 -3.96
N GLY A 115 3.81 26.75 -4.63
CA GLY A 115 2.36 26.63 -4.66
C GLY A 115 1.75 27.18 -5.94
N SER A 116 0.49 26.81 -6.25
CA SER A 116 -0.19 27.23 -7.48
C SER A 116 -0.43 28.74 -7.58
N LYS A 117 -0.41 29.45 -6.44
CA LYS A 117 -0.48 30.92 -6.36
C LYS A 117 0.81 31.55 -5.83
N CYS A 118 1.88 30.78 -5.65
CA CYS A 118 3.15 31.23 -5.06
C CYS A 118 3.02 31.89 -3.68
N ASP A 119 1.97 31.56 -2.94
CA ASP A 119 1.61 32.08 -1.62
C ASP A 119 2.43 31.44 -0.48
N LYS A 120 3.11 30.32 -0.75
CA LYS A 120 3.84 29.55 0.26
C LYS A 120 5.33 29.82 0.19
N VAL A 121 5.91 30.27 1.30
CA VAL A 121 7.38 30.41 1.44
C VAL A 121 8.04 29.02 1.35
N ARG A 122 9.04 28.85 0.48
CA ARG A 122 10.04 27.77 0.57
C ARG A 122 10.87 28.07 1.81
N SER A 123 10.49 27.43 2.92
CA SER A 123 11.23 27.55 4.18
C SER A 123 12.71 27.21 3.96
N THR A 124 13.59 28.15 4.34
CA THR A 124 15.04 27.98 4.44
C THR A 124 15.44 27.14 5.67
N SER A 125 14.49 26.68 6.48
CA SER A 125 14.72 25.67 7.51
C SER A 125 14.72 24.28 6.86
N THR A 126 15.78 23.98 6.09
CA THR A 126 16.02 22.71 5.40
C THR A 126 16.75 21.68 6.26
N ARG A 127 16.73 21.84 7.58
CA ARG A 127 17.31 20.85 8.49
C ARG A 127 16.48 19.57 8.48
N CYS A 128 17.12 18.41 8.58
CA CYS A 128 16.44 17.13 8.65
C CYS A 128 15.54 17.02 9.89
N ARG A 129 15.84 17.76 10.96
CA ARG A 129 14.95 17.90 12.13
C ARG A 129 13.63 18.60 11.84
N TYR A 130 13.52 19.41 10.78
CA TYR A 130 12.27 20.08 10.44
C TYR A 130 11.61 19.38 9.25
N ARG A 131 10.44 18.77 9.46
CA ARG A 131 9.68 18.04 8.42
C ARG A 131 10.53 17.02 7.63
N ASN A 132 11.48 16.35 8.29
CA ASN A 132 12.41 15.41 7.67
C ASN A 132 13.24 16.02 6.52
N GLY A 133 13.50 17.33 6.56
CA GLY A 133 14.12 18.07 5.45
C GLY A 133 13.29 18.08 4.16
N GLY A 134 12.06 17.59 4.16
CA GLY A 134 11.27 17.37 2.95
C GLY A 134 11.54 16.04 2.23
N CYS A 135 12.39 15.17 2.78
CA CYS A 135 12.64 13.84 2.22
C CYS A 135 11.46 12.89 2.47
N GLU A 136 11.10 12.07 1.48
CA GLU A 136 10.03 11.07 1.61
C GLU A 136 10.42 9.92 2.54
N HIS A 137 11.66 9.44 2.45
CA HIS A 137 12.21 8.42 3.36
C HIS A 137 13.23 9.04 4.32
N PHE A 138 14.51 9.06 3.97
CA PHE A 138 15.56 9.40 4.93
C PHE A 138 16.23 10.73 4.59
N CYS A 139 16.62 11.46 5.63
CA CYS A 139 17.35 12.72 5.53
C CYS A 139 18.62 12.64 6.37
N ARG A 140 19.75 13.04 5.79
CA ARG A 140 21.02 13.21 6.50
C ARG A 140 21.51 14.65 6.31
N GLU A 141 21.99 15.24 7.40
CA GLU A 141 22.67 16.54 7.38
C GLU A 141 24.17 16.30 7.21
N ASN A 142 24.80 17.06 6.32
CA ASN A 142 26.23 17.08 6.10
C ASN A 142 26.90 18.15 6.99
N PRO A 143 28.23 18.09 7.17
CA PRO A 143 28.97 19.08 7.98
C PRO A 143 28.84 20.53 7.47
N ASP A 144 28.68 20.71 6.16
CA ASP A 144 28.44 21.99 5.49
C ASP A 144 27.01 22.53 5.70
N ARG A 145 26.20 21.87 6.53
CA ARG A 145 24.77 22.15 6.78
C ARG A 145 23.88 21.92 5.55
N SER A 146 24.40 21.35 4.46
CA SER A 146 23.57 20.82 3.40
C SER A 146 22.85 19.57 3.89
N ARG A 147 21.72 19.25 3.26
CA ARG A 147 21.01 17.99 3.51
C ARG A 147 20.91 17.19 2.23
N PHE A 148 20.94 15.87 2.35
CA PHE A 148 20.61 15.00 1.24
C PHE A 148 19.55 13.99 1.65
N CYS A 149 18.65 13.71 0.71
CA CYS A 149 17.66 12.67 0.85
C CYS A 149 18.23 11.34 0.36
N PHE A 150 17.80 10.24 0.95
CA PHE A 150 18.07 8.90 0.44
C PHE A 150 16.93 7.95 0.82
N CYS A 151 16.84 6.80 0.16
CA CYS A 151 15.67 5.95 0.22
C CYS A 151 15.94 4.58 0.87
N ALA A 152 14.89 3.95 1.37
CA ALA A 152 14.88 2.56 1.82
C ALA A 152 15.32 1.58 0.71
N PRO A 153 15.83 0.38 1.06
CA PRO A 153 16.18 -0.64 0.09
C PRO A 153 15.04 -0.95 -0.89
N GLY A 154 15.36 -1.05 -2.18
CA GLY A 154 14.37 -1.24 -3.26
C GLY A 154 13.74 0.06 -3.79
N TYR A 155 14.05 1.20 -3.20
CA TYR A 155 13.62 2.52 -3.69
C TYR A 155 14.82 3.33 -4.18
N GLY A 156 14.54 4.39 -4.93
CA GLY A 156 15.49 5.47 -5.07
C GLY A 156 14.85 6.80 -5.42
N LEU A 157 15.71 7.82 -5.39
CA LEU A 157 15.30 9.20 -5.53
C LEU A 157 14.72 9.46 -6.92
N ASP A 158 13.63 10.20 -6.94
CA ASP A 158 13.05 10.80 -8.13
C ASP A 158 13.83 12.07 -8.52
N GLN A 159 13.46 12.67 -9.66
CA GLN A 159 14.09 13.86 -10.24
C GLN A 159 14.05 15.09 -9.31
N ASP A 160 13.13 15.11 -8.34
CA ASP A 160 12.99 16.17 -7.34
C ASP A 160 14.00 16.05 -6.18
N ASN A 161 14.87 15.02 -6.19
CA ASN A 161 15.83 14.71 -5.14
C ASN A 161 15.21 14.60 -3.73
N SER A 162 13.93 14.24 -3.64
CA SER A 162 13.21 14.18 -2.35
C SER A 162 12.19 13.04 -2.26
N THR A 163 11.53 12.72 -3.37
CA THR A 163 10.56 11.64 -3.51
C THR A 163 11.28 10.31 -3.72
N CYS A 164 10.75 9.23 -3.13
CA CYS A 164 11.31 7.89 -3.21
C CYS A 164 10.38 6.96 -3.98
N LEU A 165 10.80 6.56 -5.18
CA LEU A 165 10.06 5.66 -6.05
C LEU A 165 10.68 4.24 -6.03
N PRO A 166 9.87 3.17 -6.11
CA PRO A 166 10.38 1.81 -6.31
C PRO A 166 11.33 1.75 -7.50
N LYS A 167 12.51 1.15 -7.32
CA LYS A 167 13.54 1.00 -8.37
C LYS A 167 13.54 -0.42 -8.95
N GLY A 168 13.67 -0.50 -10.28
CA GLY A 168 13.81 -1.74 -11.03
C GLY A 168 12.48 -2.41 -11.40
N GLN A 169 12.56 -3.52 -12.14
CA GLN A 169 11.40 -4.31 -12.58
C GLN A 169 10.78 -5.15 -11.44
N LYS A 170 11.28 -5.05 -10.20
CA LYS A 170 10.75 -5.82 -9.07
C LYS A 170 9.49 -5.13 -8.52
N PRO A 171 8.32 -5.79 -8.54
CA PRO A 171 7.06 -5.17 -8.10
C PRO A 171 6.95 -5.05 -6.57
N VAL A 172 7.81 -5.75 -5.81
CA VAL A 172 7.72 -5.81 -4.35
C VAL A 172 8.89 -5.05 -3.72
N VAL A 173 8.55 -3.97 -3.04
CA VAL A 173 9.46 -3.16 -2.22
C VAL A 173 9.01 -3.20 -0.77
N CYS A 174 9.92 -2.93 0.16
CA CYS A 174 9.57 -2.97 1.57
C CYS A 174 8.46 -1.96 1.92
N GLY A 175 7.66 -2.27 2.93
CA GLY A 175 6.74 -1.34 3.57
C GLY A 175 5.63 -0.78 2.67
N ARG A 176 5.38 -1.37 1.49
CA ARG A 176 4.36 -0.89 0.55
C ARG A 176 3.41 -2.03 0.16
N PRO A 177 2.29 -2.19 0.89
CA PRO A 177 1.23 -3.10 0.51
C PRO A 177 0.73 -2.81 -0.92
N LEU A 178 0.48 -3.87 -1.69
CA LEU A 178 -0.02 -3.77 -3.06
C LEU A 178 -1.56 -3.77 -3.14
N VAL A 179 -2.23 -3.99 -2.01
CA VAL A 179 -3.69 -3.99 -1.89
C VAL A 179 -4.16 -2.57 -1.53
N ASN A 180 -4.90 -1.93 -2.45
CA ASN A 180 -5.40 -0.55 -2.27
C ASN A 180 -6.83 -0.48 -1.69
N PHE A 181 -7.54 -1.61 -1.62
CA PHE A 181 -8.91 -1.65 -1.12
C PHE A 181 -8.92 -1.97 0.37
N ALA A 182 -9.28 -0.98 1.20
CA ALA A 182 -9.75 -1.22 2.56
C ALA A 182 -11.28 -1.20 2.55
N PRO A 183 -11.98 -2.30 2.89
CA PRO A 183 -13.39 -2.19 3.22
C PRO A 183 -13.58 -1.19 4.37
N ARG A 184 -14.72 -0.49 4.40
CA ARG A 184 -15.07 0.45 5.48
C ARG A 184 -15.35 -0.36 6.74
N VAL A 185 -14.50 -0.27 7.75
CA VAL A 185 -14.66 -1.01 9.02
C VAL A 185 -14.58 -0.04 10.21
N VAL A 186 -15.29 -0.33 11.31
CA VAL A 186 -15.46 0.51 12.53
C VAL A 186 -15.12 -0.33 13.80
N ARG A 187 -14.34 0.22 14.76
CA ARG A 187 -14.03 -0.31 16.12
C ARG A 187 -13.12 -1.57 16.30
N GLY A 188 -11.84 -1.51 15.91
CA GLY A 188 -10.86 -2.59 16.19
C GLY A 188 -11.11 -3.85 15.34
N GLN A 189 -10.19 -4.20 14.45
CA GLN A 189 -10.60 -4.78 13.16
C GLN A 189 -9.71 -5.94 12.73
N ALA A 190 -10.31 -6.98 12.16
CA ALA A 190 -9.57 -7.96 11.39
C ALA A 190 -8.78 -7.22 10.31
N CYS A 191 -7.45 -7.39 10.29
CA CYS A 191 -6.58 -6.81 9.26
C CYS A 191 -6.96 -7.42 7.91
N PRO A 192 -7.44 -6.64 6.93
CA PRO A 192 -7.85 -7.21 5.66
C PRO A 192 -6.69 -7.97 4.99
N LYS A 193 -7.01 -9.04 4.25
CA LYS A 193 -5.99 -9.88 3.60
C LYS A 193 -5.07 -9.01 2.73
N GLY A 194 -3.76 -9.13 2.95
CA GLY A 194 -2.73 -8.38 2.24
C GLY A 194 -2.42 -6.97 2.76
N HIS A 195 -3.11 -6.49 3.81
CA HIS A 195 -2.82 -5.18 4.44
C HIS A 195 -1.71 -5.23 5.49
N CYS A 196 -1.49 -6.41 6.09
CA CYS A 196 -0.39 -6.69 7.02
C CYS A 196 0.60 -7.72 6.44
N PRO A 197 1.19 -7.50 5.24
CA PRO A 197 1.91 -8.53 4.49
C PRO A 197 3.28 -8.92 5.06
N TRP A 198 3.81 -8.15 6.02
CA TRP A 198 5.04 -8.43 6.75
C TRP A 198 4.81 -9.27 8.01
N GLN A 199 3.55 -9.56 8.36
CA GLN A 199 3.21 -10.38 9.51
C GLN A 199 3.60 -11.84 9.27
N VAL A 200 4.21 -12.44 10.29
CA VAL A 200 4.56 -13.86 10.32
C VAL A 200 3.93 -14.50 11.55
N ALA A 201 3.46 -15.74 11.39
CA ALA A 201 3.06 -16.58 12.51
C ALA A 201 4.19 -17.57 12.82
N LEU A 202 4.71 -17.52 14.04
CA LEU A 202 5.72 -18.43 14.56
C LEU A 202 5.05 -19.59 15.30
N TYR A 203 5.36 -20.81 14.87
CA TYR A 203 4.84 -22.05 15.41
C TYR A 203 5.95 -22.83 16.10
N GLU A 204 5.59 -23.41 17.25
CA GLU A 204 6.41 -24.32 18.03
C GLU A 204 5.66 -25.66 18.13
N HIS A 205 6.28 -26.76 17.72
CA HIS A 205 5.64 -28.09 17.73
C HIS A 205 4.22 -28.11 17.10
N ASN A 206 4.06 -27.41 15.97
CA ASN A 206 2.78 -27.23 15.26
C ASN A 206 1.69 -26.46 16.01
N ARG A 207 2.01 -25.78 17.12
CA ARG A 207 1.11 -24.84 17.79
C ARG A 207 1.56 -23.41 17.54
N PHE A 208 0.60 -22.53 17.26
CA PHE A 208 0.87 -21.09 17.20
C PHE A 208 1.42 -20.62 18.56
N SER A 209 2.55 -19.91 18.53
CA SER A 209 3.24 -19.46 19.73
C SER A 209 3.36 -17.93 19.77
N CYS A 210 3.91 -17.33 18.71
CA CYS A 210 4.21 -15.90 18.66
C CYS A 210 3.98 -15.30 17.27
N GLY A 211 3.97 -13.98 17.21
CA GLY A 211 4.19 -13.22 15.99
C GLY A 211 5.67 -13.14 15.60
N ALA A 212 5.91 -12.82 14.33
CA ALA A 212 7.22 -12.45 13.82
C ALA A 212 7.05 -11.53 12.59
N ILE A 213 8.17 -11.08 12.01
CA ILE A 213 8.21 -9.95 11.07
C ILE A 213 9.15 -10.26 9.92
N ILE A 214 8.69 -10.06 8.68
CA ILE A 214 9.52 -10.24 7.48
C ILE A 214 10.44 -9.03 7.30
N LEU A 215 11.76 -9.23 7.38
CA LEU A 215 12.77 -8.21 7.03
C LEU A 215 13.30 -8.37 5.61
N SER A 216 13.43 -9.61 5.13
CA SER A 216 13.77 -9.95 3.74
C SER A 216 13.10 -11.26 3.33
N ASP A 217 13.44 -11.77 2.14
CA ASP A 217 13.01 -13.11 1.72
C ASP A 217 13.62 -14.25 2.55
N VAL A 218 14.72 -14.02 3.27
CA VAL A 218 15.42 -15.03 4.08
C VAL A 218 15.52 -14.70 5.57
N TRP A 219 15.26 -13.45 5.96
CA TRP A 219 15.42 -12.97 7.34
C TRP A 219 14.08 -12.59 7.98
N ILE A 220 13.80 -13.17 9.14
CA ILE A 220 12.64 -12.90 9.98
C ILE A 220 13.10 -12.34 11.33
N LEU A 221 12.42 -11.33 11.85
CA LEU A 221 12.63 -10.75 13.18
C LEU A 221 11.49 -11.16 14.12
N THR A 222 11.81 -11.47 15.36
CA THR A 222 10.83 -11.76 16.42
C THR A 222 11.39 -11.31 17.77
N ALA A 223 10.64 -11.54 18.85
CA ALA A 223 11.11 -11.32 20.22
C ALA A 223 12.02 -12.48 20.67
N ALA A 224 13.05 -12.18 21.47
CA ALA A 224 13.97 -13.20 21.96
C ALA A 224 13.27 -14.22 22.85
N HIS A 225 12.36 -13.79 23.74
CA HIS A 225 11.63 -14.69 24.63
C HIS A 225 10.76 -15.72 23.90
N CYS A 226 10.37 -15.47 22.65
CA CYS A 226 9.62 -16.43 21.83
C CYS A 226 10.48 -17.65 21.41
N VAL A 227 11.80 -17.48 21.35
CA VAL A 227 12.75 -18.47 20.81
C VAL A 227 13.90 -18.81 21.77
N TRP A 228 13.97 -18.16 22.93
CA TRP A 228 15.00 -18.37 23.94
C TRP A 228 15.05 -19.83 24.39
N SER A 229 16.26 -20.41 24.39
CA SER A 229 16.51 -21.82 24.74
C SER A 229 15.70 -22.86 23.93
N LYS A 230 15.22 -22.50 22.73
CA LYS A 230 14.50 -23.42 21.84
C LYS A 230 15.38 -23.85 20.65
N PRO A 231 15.40 -25.13 20.26
CA PRO A 231 16.11 -25.57 19.07
C PRO A 231 15.43 -25.07 17.78
N SER A 232 16.20 -24.74 16.74
CA SER A 232 15.63 -24.27 15.46
C SER A 232 14.73 -25.31 14.77
N ALA A 233 14.98 -26.60 14.99
CA ALA A 233 14.25 -27.71 14.36
C ALA A 233 12.76 -27.79 14.73
N ILE A 234 12.36 -27.29 15.91
CA ILE A 234 10.96 -27.32 16.36
C ILE A 234 10.16 -26.09 15.89
N LEU A 235 10.85 -25.09 15.34
CA LEU A 235 10.28 -23.81 14.93
C LEU A 235 9.93 -23.81 13.44
N HIS A 236 8.70 -23.40 13.16
CA HIS A 236 8.20 -23.20 11.81
C HIS A 236 7.60 -21.81 11.69
N ILE A 237 7.81 -21.16 10.55
CA ILE A 237 7.19 -19.86 10.28
C ILE A 237 6.20 -19.98 9.13
N TYR A 238 5.09 -19.27 9.25
CA TYR A 238 4.08 -19.13 8.21
C TYR A 238 3.95 -17.65 7.83
N VAL A 239 4.20 -17.35 6.56
CA VAL A 239 3.98 -16.02 5.97
C VAL A 239 2.75 -16.03 5.06
N GLY A 240 2.13 -14.87 4.85
CA GLY A 240 0.94 -14.77 3.97
C GLY A 240 -0.31 -15.48 4.51
N LYS A 241 -0.30 -15.83 5.80
CA LYS A 241 -1.42 -16.42 6.54
C LYS A 241 -2.27 -15.30 7.15
N HIS A 242 -3.58 -15.51 7.23
CA HIS A 242 -4.57 -14.61 7.79
C HIS A 242 -5.51 -15.34 8.75
N ASP A 243 -5.96 -16.55 8.42
CA ASP A 243 -6.77 -17.42 9.28
C ASP A 243 -5.90 -18.53 9.89
N LEU A 244 -5.85 -18.62 11.22
CA LEU A 244 -5.09 -19.66 11.93
C LEU A 244 -5.71 -21.05 11.79
N ALA A 245 -7.03 -21.16 11.62
CA ALA A 245 -7.74 -22.43 11.63
C ALA A 245 -7.71 -23.16 10.27
N THR A 246 -7.41 -22.45 9.18
CA THR A 246 -7.46 -23.01 7.82
C THR A 246 -6.13 -22.89 7.10
N GLU A 247 -5.82 -23.86 6.24
CA GLU A 247 -4.71 -23.71 5.29
C GLU A 247 -5.12 -22.82 4.13
N GLU A 248 -4.40 -21.71 3.94
CA GLU A 248 -4.70 -20.74 2.88
C GLU A 248 -3.71 -20.90 1.72
N LYS A 249 -4.19 -20.79 0.47
CA LYS A 249 -3.33 -20.84 -0.72
C LYS A 249 -2.25 -19.75 -0.75
N THR A 250 -2.45 -18.66 0.00
CA THR A 250 -1.50 -17.55 0.14
C THR A 250 -0.39 -17.86 1.13
N GLN A 251 -0.56 -18.87 1.99
CA GLN A 251 0.38 -19.16 3.05
C GLN A 251 1.63 -19.88 2.52
N GLN A 252 2.79 -19.57 3.10
CA GLN A 252 4.03 -20.29 2.83
C GLN A 252 4.68 -20.69 4.15
N GLN A 253 4.92 -21.99 4.32
CA GLN A 253 5.65 -22.52 5.47
C GLN A 253 7.15 -22.54 5.18
N ARG A 254 7.98 -22.13 6.15
CA ARG A 254 9.44 -22.31 6.11
C ARG A 254 9.96 -22.82 7.45
N ARG A 255 11.06 -23.57 7.37
CA ARG A 255 11.84 -23.99 8.53
C ARG A 255 12.86 -22.93 8.89
N VAL A 256 13.12 -22.80 10.20
CA VAL A 256 14.20 -21.97 10.73
C VAL A 256 15.51 -22.73 10.61
N LEU A 257 16.52 -22.12 9.97
CA LEU A 257 17.86 -22.67 9.85
C LEU A 257 18.69 -22.32 11.09
N ASN A 258 18.73 -21.04 11.43
CA ASN A 258 19.51 -20.52 12.55
C ASN A 258 18.72 -19.48 13.34
N ILE A 259 18.98 -19.43 14.64
CA ILE A 259 18.43 -18.44 15.57
C ILE A 259 19.60 -17.61 16.09
N THR A 260 19.51 -16.29 15.94
CA THR A 260 20.49 -15.35 16.48
C THR A 260 19.77 -14.43 17.46
N ILE A 261 19.99 -14.67 18.74
CA ILE A 261 19.42 -13.84 19.81
C ILE A 261 20.36 -12.65 20.05
N HIS A 262 19.79 -11.48 20.37
CA HIS A 262 20.59 -10.32 20.73
C HIS A 262 21.50 -10.66 21.93
N PRO A 263 22.81 -10.35 21.88
CA PRO A 263 23.77 -10.74 22.92
C PRO A 263 23.42 -10.15 24.30
N ASP A 264 22.86 -8.94 24.33
CA ASP A 264 22.47 -8.26 25.57
C ASP A 264 21.03 -8.58 26.02
N TYR A 265 20.41 -9.64 25.49
CA TYR A 265 19.08 -10.05 25.93
C TYR A 265 19.13 -10.60 27.35
N ASP A 266 18.31 -10.03 28.23
CA ASP A 266 18.16 -10.46 29.62
C ASP A 266 16.76 -11.08 29.83
N PRO A 267 16.66 -12.38 30.14
CA PRO A 267 15.37 -13.04 30.34
C PRO A 267 14.64 -12.59 31.62
N LEU A 268 15.32 -11.97 32.59
CA LEU A 268 14.70 -11.49 33.83
C LEU A 268 14.04 -10.13 33.63
N THR A 269 14.73 -9.20 32.97
CA THR A 269 14.23 -7.85 32.73
C THR A 269 13.52 -7.71 31.38
N THR A 270 13.64 -8.70 30.50
CA THR A 270 13.22 -8.67 29.09
C THR A 270 13.84 -7.52 28.30
N ASP A 271 14.99 -7.00 28.74
CA ASP A 271 15.73 -6.00 27.98
C ASP A 271 16.37 -6.61 26.74
N SER A 272 16.51 -5.81 25.68
CA SER A 272 17.03 -6.25 24.37
C SER A 272 16.32 -7.49 23.79
N ASP A 273 15.01 -7.58 23.98
CA ASP A 273 14.15 -8.70 23.57
C ASP A 273 13.92 -8.79 22.05
N LEU A 274 14.98 -9.15 21.32
CA LEU A 274 15.00 -9.32 19.87
C LEU A 274 15.79 -10.56 19.47
N ALA A 275 15.27 -11.28 18.48
CA ALA A 275 15.96 -12.38 17.83
C ALA A 275 15.73 -12.37 16.31
N LEU A 276 16.76 -12.71 15.56
CA LEU A 276 16.71 -12.92 14.11
C LEU A 276 16.67 -14.42 13.81
N LEU A 277 15.79 -14.79 12.89
CA LEU A 277 15.64 -16.15 12.39
C LEU A 277 16.06 -16.16 10.92
N LYS A 278 17.09 -16.93 10.60
CA LYS A 278 17.47 -17.19 9.22
C LYS A 278 16.66 -18.37 8.69
N LEU A 279 16.03 -18.21 7.53
CA LEU A 279 15.23 -19.26 6.91
C LEU A 279 16.09 -20.24 6.12
N HIS A 280 15.74 -21.52 6.14
CA HIS A 280 16.41 -22.53 5.32
C HIS A 280 16.17 -22.31 3.81
N ARG A 281 15.01 -21.77 3.42
CA ARG A 281 14.68 -21.44 2.03
C ARG A 281 13.97 -20.08 1.98
N PRO A 282 14.22 -19.25 0.95
CA PRO A 282 13.57 -17.96 0.85
C PRO A 282 12.04 -18.08 0.71
N VAL A 283 11.32 -17.10 1.24
CA VAL A 283 9.90 -16.89 0.96
C VAL A 283 9.72 -16.21 -0.39
N LYS A 284 8.67 -16.56 -1.12
CA LYS A 284 8.32 -15.86 -2.36
C LYS A 284 7.60 -14.56 -2.00
N LEU A 285 8.24 -13.44 -2.28
CA LEU A 285 7.64 -12.11 -2.08
C LEU A 285 6.50 -11.87 -3.09
N GLY A 286 5.44 -11.18 -2.67
CA GLY A 286 4.25 -10.93 -3.49
C GLY A 286 3.17 -10.16 -2.74
N LEU A 287 1.94 -10.18 -3.27
CA LEU A 287 0.78 -9.42 -2.75
C LEU A 287 0.52 -9.59 -1.23
N HIS A 288 0.78 -10.78 -0.69
CA HIS A 288 0.50 -11.14 0.71
C HIS A 288 1.77 -11.31 1.56
N VAL A 289 2.96 -11.16 0.95
CA VAL A 289 4.26 -11.42 1.58
C VAL A 289 5.22 -10.32 1.14
N ILE A 290 5.36 -9.29 1.96
CA ILE A 290 6.18 -8.11 1.68
C ILE A 290 7.01 -7.79 2.93
N PRO A 291 8.32 -7.54 2.81
CA PRO A 291 9.13 -7.16 3.96
C PRO A 291 8.72 -5.78 4.49
N ILE A 292 8.87 -5.54 5.78
CA ILE A 292 8.71 -4.19 6.35
C ILE A 292 9.98 -3.36 6.12
N CYS A 293 9.87 -2.05 5.94
CA CYS A 293 11.07 -1.21 5.85
C CYS A 293 11.67 -0.95 7.24
N LEU A 294 12.99 -1.02 7.33
CA LEU A 294 13.72 -0.53 8.50
C LEU A 294 14.06 0.98 8.34
N PRO A 295 14.05 1.76 9.43
CA PRO A 295 14.58 3.11 9.41
C PRO A 295 16.11 3.11 9.25
N ALA A 296 16.67 4.11 8.57
CA ALA A 296 18.12 4.18 8.37
C ALA A 296 18.86 4.68 9.63
N ARG A 297 19.90 3.93 10.06
CA ARG A 297 20.77 4.26 11.20
C ARG A 297 21.39 5.65 11.10
N ASN A 298 21.95 5.98 9.93
CA ASN A 298 22.67 7.23 9.68
C ASN A 298 21.70 8.34 9.20
N SER A 299 20.59 8.56 9.91
CA SER A 299 19.60 9.59 9.58
C SER A 299 18.88 10.12 10.82
N THR A 300 18.25 11.29 10.71
CA THR A 300 17.35 11.79 11.77
C THR A 300 15.95 11.15 11.69
N PHE A 301 15.76 10.14 10.84
CA PHE A 301 14.43 9.61 10.55
C PHE A 301 13.78 8.91 11.73
N ALA A 302 14.57 8.33 12.65
CA ALA A 302 14.06 7.80 13.91
C ALA A 302 13.28 8.86 14.71
N TRP A 303 13.73 10.12 14.69
CA TRP A 303 13.02 11.23 15.33
C TRP A 303 11.75 11.63 14.56
N THR A 304 11.80 11.61 13.23
CA THR A 304 10.62 11.83 12.38
C THR A 304 9.52 10.80 12.68
N LEU A 305 9.87 9.52 12.76
CA LEU A 305 8.95 8.44 13.13
C LEU A 305 8.48 8.56 14.59
N TYR A 306 9.35 8.99 15.51
CA TYR A 306 9.00 9.22 16.91
C TYR A 306 7.87 10.25 17.07
N ASN A 307 7.84 11.28 16.22
CA ASN A 307 6.81 12.33 16.27
C ASN A 307 5.47 11.92 15.64
N VAL A 308 5.40 10.78 14.95
CA VAL A 308 4.12 10.23 14.51
C VAL A 308 3.44 9.61 15.72
N ARG A 309 2.35 10.26 16.18
CA ARG A 309 1.68 9.87 17.43
C ARG A 309 1.07 8.47 17.37
N GLN A 310 0.61 8.05 16.19
CA GLN A 310 -0.09 6.78 16.00
C GLN A 310 0.85 5.72 15.42
N ALA A 311 0.83 4.54 16.05
CA ALA A 311 1.49 3.34 15.57
C ALA A 311 0.44 2.23 15.38
N THR A 312 0.71 1.30 14.48
CA THR A 312 -0.16 0.17 14.19
C THR A 312 0.52 -1.12 14.61
N VAL A 313 -0.15 -1.91 15.44
CA VAL A 313 0.25 -3.26 15.83
C VAL A 313 -0.63 -4.27 15.11
N SER A 314 -0.09 -5.43 14.76
CA SER A 314 -0.86 -6.53 14.18
C SER A 314 -0.44 -7.88 14.76
N GLY A 315 -1.39 -8.81 14.87
CA GLY A 315 -1.14 -10.15 15.40
C GLY A 315 -2.41 -10.96 15.63
N TRP A 316 -2.21 -12.18 16.13
CA TRP A 316 -3.28 -13.14 16.45
C TRP A 316 -3.41 -13.38 17.96
N GLY A 317 -2.84 -12.48 18.76
CA GLY A 317 -2.89 -12.57 20.21
C GLY A 317 -4.32 -12.58 20.75
N ARG A 318 -4.43 -12.80 22.05
CA ARG A 318 -5.71 -12.90 22.73
C ARG A 318 -6.48 -11.58 22.62
N LEU A 319 -7.77 -11.67 22.32
CA LEU A 319 -8.65 -10.49 22.21
C LEU A 319 -8.97 -9.87 23.57
N VAL A 320 -8.89 -10.67 24.63
CA VAL A 320 -9.09 -10.29 26.03
C VAL A 320 -8.09 -11.04 26.90
N GLU A 321 -7.71 -10.47 28.04
CA GLU A 321 -6.81 -11.13 28.99
C GLU A 321 -7.35 -12.52 29.38
N ALA A 322 -6.49 -13.54 29.33
CA ALA A 322 -6.84 -14.96 29.50
C ALA A 322 -7.92 -15.54 28.54
N GLY A 323 -8.33 -14.80 27.50
CA GLY A 323 -9.29 -15.25 26.48
C GLY A 323 -8.67 -16.09 25.35
N PRO A 324 -9.47 -16.54 24.36
CA PRO A 324 -8.93 -17.27 23.21
C PRO A 324 -8.07 -16.37 22.31
N ILE A 325 -7.12 -16.98 21.60
CA ILE A 325 -6.36 -16.33 20.53
C ILE A 325 -7.29 -15.96 19.36
N ALA A 326 -6.97 -14.88 18.66
CA ALA A 326 -7.76 -14.46 17.52
C ALA A 326 -7.57 -15.42 16.34
N ARG A 327 -8.68 -15.92 15.76
CA ARG A 327 -8.64 -16.77 14.56
C ARG A 327 -8.10 -16.01 13.34
N TYR A 328 -8.60 -14.80 13.13
CA TYR A 328 -8.20 -13.92 12.03
C TYR A 328 -7.14 -12.93 12.51
N LEU A 329 -6.22 -12.56 11.62
CA LEU A 329 -5.21 -11.54 11.90
C LEU A 329 -5.90 -10.23 12.27
N GLN A 330 -5.56 -9.68 13.43
CA GLN A 330 -6.08 -8.40 13.88
C GLN A 330 -5.06 -7.29 13.64
N TRP A 331 -5.55 -6.06 13.59
CA TRP A 331 -4.70 -4.88 13.74
C TRP A 331 -5.33 -3.88 14.70
N LEU A 332 -4.49 -3.00 15.23
CA LEU A 332 -4.90 -1.97 16.15
C LEU A 332 -4.02 -0.75 15.99
N VAL A 333 -4.62 0.43 16.04
CA VAL A 333 -3.90 1.71 15.99
C VAL A 333 -3.87 2.29 17.40
N LEU A 334 -2.66 2.45 17.96
CA LEU A 334 -2.45 2.91 19.32
C LEU A 334 -1.53 4.13 19.35
N PRO A 335 -1.70 5.03 20.33
CA PRO A 335 -0.81 6.15 20.50
C PRO A 335 0.48 5.72 21.22
N ARG A 336 1.60 6.30 20.80
CA ARG A 336 2.85 6.19 21.53
C ARG A 336 2.79 6.98 22.84
N VAL A 337 3.37 6.42 23.89
CA VAL A 337 3.47 7.07 25.21
C VAL A 337 4.93 7.50 25.48
N PRO A 338 5.16 8.74 25.94
CA PRO A 338 6.47 9.20 26.40
C PRO A 338 7.03 8.31 27.53
N LEU A 339 8.34 8.10 27.56
CA LEU A 339 8.97 7.17 28.53
C LEU A 339 8.72 7.58 29.99
N GLN A 340 8.76 8.89 30.29
CA GLN A 340 8.50 9.41 31.64
C GLN A 340 7.07 9.10 32.09
N GLU A 341 6.09 9.35 31.22
CA GLU A 341 4.68 9.05 31.47
C GLU A 341 4.46 7.54 31.64
N CYS A 342 5.09 6.72 30.79
CA CYS A 342 4.98 5.27 30.92
C CYS A 342 5.51 4.77 32.27
N ARG A 343 6.72 5.20 32.68
CA ARG A 343 7.30 4.81 33.97
C ARG A 343 6.45 5.29 35.14
N LEU A 344 5.94 6.52 35.08
CA LEU A 344 5.12 7.12 36.13
C LEU A 344 3.83 6.32 36.36
N HIS A 345 3.11 5.96 35.30
CA HIS A 345 1.82 5.28 35.41
C HIS A 345 1.95 3.79 35.70
N THR A 346 2.89 3.11 35.04
CA THR A 346 3.02 1.65 35.17
C THR A 346 3.81 1.23 36.41
N GLN A 347 4.64 2.13 36.96
CA GLN A 347 5.63 1.83 38.01
C GLN A 347 6.59 0.69 37.63
N LEU A 348 6.71 0.39 36.33
CA LEU A 348 7.60 -0.63 35.79
C LEU A 348 8.97 -0.04 35.46
N ASN A 349 10.01 -0.88 35.55
CA ASN A 349 11.36 -0.50 35.17
C ASN A 349 11.56 -0.61 33.65
N ILE A 350 11.10 0.40 32.90
CA ILE A 350 11.22 0.44 31.44
C ILE A 350 12.58 1.01 31.03
N THR A 351 13.42 0.24 30.35
CA THR A 351 14.77 0.66 29.92
C THR A 351 14.75 1.65 28.73
N LYS A 352 15.91 2.16 28.29
CA LYS A 352 16.03 3.02 27.09
C LYS A 352 15.83 2.27 25.78
N ASN A 353 15.92 0.95 25.84
CA ASN A 353 15.74 0.00 24.74
C ASN A 353 14.28 -0.41 24.56
N MET A 354 13.40 0.05 25.45
CA MET A 354 11.97 -0.20 25.41
C MET A 354 11.19 1.10 25.21
N PHE A 355 9.94 0.99 24.78
CA PHE A 355 8.97 2.08 24.84
C PHE A 355 7.54 1.56 24.90
N CYS A 356 6.63 2.42 25.34
CA CYS A 356 5.25 2.04 25.61
C CYS A 356 4.30 2.61 24.57
N VAL A 357 3.26 1.83 24.27
CA VAL A 357 2.21 2.17 23.32
C VAL A 357 0.89 1.69 23.88
N GLY A 358 -0.12 2.56 23.86
CA GLY A 358 -1.44 2.24 24.40
C GLY A 358 -2.19 3.47 24.91
N HIS A 359 -3.45 3.25 25.28
CA HIS A 359 -4.28 4.29 25.87
C HIS A 359 -4.23 4.22 27.39
N ARG A 360 -4.10 5.38 28.06
CA ARG A 360 -4.07 5.45 29.53
C ARG A 360 -5.31 4.82 30.18
N ARG A 361 -6.49 5.03 29.59
CA ARG A 361 -7.76 4.47 30.07
C ARG A 361 -7.85 2.94 29.89
N GLY A 362 -6.86 2.31 29.26
CA GLY A 362 -6.91 0.92 28.85
C GLY A 362 -7.91 0.68 27.71
N GLY A 363 -8.46 -0.52 27.67
CA GLY A 363 -9.47 -0.99 26.72
C GLY A 363 -8.92 -1.55 25.39
N GLN A 364 -7.76 -1.07 24.93
CA GLN A 364 -7.13 -1.51 23.69
C GLN A 364 -5.61 -1.66 23.89
N ASP A 365 -5.08 -2.85 23.63
CA ASP A 365 -3.65 -3.17 23.78
C ASP A 365 -3.29 -4.40 22.93
N ALA A 366 -1.99 -4.63 22.72
CA ALA A 366 -1.50 -5.94 22.28
C ALA A 366 -1.52 -6.90 23.48
N CYS A 367 -1.72 -8.20 23.23
CA CYS A 367 -1.84 -9.20 24.29
C CYS A 367 -1.01 -10.46 24.02
N GLU A 368 -1.10 -11.44 24.91
CA GLU A 368 -0.42 -12.73 24.76
C GLU A 368 -0.65 -13.34 23.37
N GLY A 369 0.42 -13.80 22.73
CA GLY A 369 0.40 -14.32 21.35
C GLY A 369 0.70 -13.26 20.29
N ASP A 370 0.65 -11.97 20.61
CA ASP A 370 1.16 -10.91 19.73
C ASP A 370 2.68 -10.72 19.85
N SER A 371 3.31 -11.27 20.90
CA SER A 371 4.75 -11.23 21.15
C SER A 371 5.56 -11.54 19.90
N GLY A 372 6.62 -10.76 19.66
CA GLY A 372 7.42 -10.83 18.44
C GLY A 372 6.76 -10.21 17.20
N GLY A 373 5.50 -9.79 17.29
CA GLY A 373 4.77 -9.10 16.24
C GLY A 373 5.25 -7.67 15.98
N PRO A 374 4.88 -7.10 14.82
CA PRO A 374 5.33 -5.80 14.37
C PRO A 374 4.55 -4.64 15.01
N LEU A 375 5.26 -3.59 15.39
CA LEU A 375 4.71 -2.26 15.60
C LEU A 375 5.26 -1.31 14.54
N VAL A 376 4.38 -0.90 13.62
CA VAL A 376 4.72 -0.15 12.42
C VAL A 376 4.13 1.24 12.42
N VAL A 377 4.84 2.16 11.78
CA VAL A 377 4.39 3.55 11.57
C VAL A 377 4.36 3.83 10.08
N LYS A 378 3.23 4.34 9.60
CA LYS A 378 3.11 4.84 8.23
C LYS A 378 3.68 6.24 8.15
N TYR A 379 4.72 6.43 7.35
CA TYR A 379 5.22 7.75 6.98
C TYR A 379 5.07 7.94 5.48
N LYS A 380 4.31 8.96 5.08
CA LYS A 380 3.93 9.20 3.67
C LYS A 380 3.27 7.94 3.07
N LYS A 381 3.92 7.28 2.12
CA LYS A 381 3.41 6.12 1.38
C LYS A 381 3.97 4.79 1.87
N THR A 382 4.86 4.81 2.85
CA THR A 382 5.67 3.65 3.24
C THR A 382 5.53 3.37 4.73
N TRP A 383 5.43 2.10 5.09
CA TRP A 383 5.40 1.60 6.45
C TRP A 383 6.80 1.25 6.94
N PHE A 384 7.13 1.71 8.14
CA PHE A 384 8.42 1.46 8.78
C PHE A 384 8.24 0.74 10.10
N LEU A 385 9.13 -0.21 10.38
CA LEU A 385 9.18 -0.89 11.66
C LEU A 385 9.76 0.05 12.73
N THR A 386 9.06 0.18 13.85
CA THR A 386 9.48 1.04 14.96
C THR A 386 9.63 0.28 16.28
N GLY A 387 8.90 -0.83 16.44
CA GLY A 387 9.01 -1.68 17.61
C GLY A 387 8.63 -3.13 17.33
N VAL A 388 8.99 -4.00 18.26
CA VAL A 388 8.57 -5.41 18.30
C VAL A 388 7.81 -5.62 19.60
N VAL A 389 6.63 -6.25 19.54
CA VAL A 389 5.83 -6.58 20.73
C VAL A 389 6.67 -7.45 21.66
N SER A 390 6.82 -7.04 22.92
CA SER A 390 7.73 -7.70 23.86
C SER A 390 6.98 -8.22 25.07
N TRP A 391 6.44 -7.36 25.92
CA TRP A 391 5.74 -7.77 27.14
C TRP A 391 4.74 -6.71 27.63
N GLY A 392 3.99 -7.04 28.68
CA GLY A 392 3.08 -6.15 29.38
C GLY A 392 2.57 -6.79 30.66
N LYS A 393 2.09 -6.00 31.62
CA LYS A 393 1.46 -6.52 32.85
C LYS A 393 -0.07 -6.46 32.70
N GLY A 394 -0.64 -7.61 32.33
CA GLY A 394 -2.03 -7.72 31.87
C GLY A 394 -2.21 -7.13 30.47
N CYS A 395 -3.44 -7.17 29.96
CA CYS A 395 -3.77 -6.64 28.64
C CYS A 395 -4.86 -5.57 28.77
N ALA A 396 -4.65 -4.39 28.18
CA ALA A 396 -5.65 -3.33 28.10
C ALA A 396 -6.19 -2.84 29.46
N LYS A 397 -5.37 -2.94 30.52
CA LYS A 397 -5.69 -2.42 31.87
C LYS A 397 -5.52 -0.91 31.94
N GLU A 398 -6.32 -0.27 32.80
CA GLU A 398 -6.15 1.15 33.09
C GLU A 398 -4.78 1.42 33.72
N ASN A 399 -4.15 2.52 33.32
CA ASN A 399 -2.78 2.92 33.71
C ASN A 399 -1.68 1.92 33.31
N MET A 400 -2.00 0.94 32.45
CA MET A 400 -1.05 0.00 31.88
C MET A 400 -0.93 0.21 30.37
N TYR A 401 0.24 -0.13 29.83
CA TYR A 401 0.55 -0.02 28.41
C TYR A 401 1.31 -1.26 27.95
N GLY A 402 1.17 -1.63 26.68
CA GLY A 402 2.05 -2.59 26.04
C GLY A 402 3.48 -2.04 25.93
N VAL A 403 4.47 -2.89 26.20
CA VAL A 403 5.90 -2.58 26.14
C VAL A 403 6.52 -3.24 24.91
N TYR A 404 7.30 -2.46 24.17
CA TYR A 404 7.86 -2.85 22.88
C TYR A 404 9.38 -2.63 22.88
N ALA A 405 10.11 -3.57 22.27
CA ALA A 405 11.53 -3.39 21.99
C ALA A 405 11.72 -2.31 20.92
N LYS A 406 12.59 -1.33 21.19
CA LYS A 406 12.81 -0.14 20.37
C LYS A 406 13.79 -0.39 19.23
N VAL A 407 13.26 -0.87 18.09
CA VAL A 407 14.04 -1.29 16.90
C VAL A 407 15.12 -0.29 16.48
N THR A 408 14.88 1.03 16.59
CA THR A 408 15.88 2.05 16.23
C THR A 408 17.20 1.94 17.00
N ASN A 409 17.18 1.38 18.22
CA ASN A 409 18.39 1.19 19.02
C ASN A 409 19.18 -0.06 18.58
N PHE A 410 18.58 -0.95 17.79
CA PHE A 410 19.13 -2.26 17.42
C PHE A 410 19.46 -2.38 15.93
N LEU A 411 19.33 -1.29 15.17
CA LEU A 411 19.53 -1.31 13.71
C LEU A 411 20.93 -1.82 13.32
N GLU A 412 21.96 -1.41 14.05
CA GLU A 412 23.33 -1.87 13.80
C GLU A 412 23.46 -3.38 13.93
N TRP A 413 22.94 -3.97 15.01
CA TRP A 413 22.95 -5.41 15.22
C TRP A 413 22.14 -6.13 14.13
N ILE A 414 20.93 -5.63 13.80
CA ILE A 414 20.08 -6.21 12.76
C ILE A 414 20.80 -6.22 11.41
N GLU A 415 21.33 -5.06 10.98
CA GLU A 415 22.01 -4.91 9.70
C GLU A 415 23.28 -5.77 9.63
N THR A 416 24.06 -5.84 10.72
CA THR A 416 25.29 -6.63 10.78
C THR A 416 25.00 -8.12 10.65
N VAL A 417 24.05 -8.65 11.44
CA VAL A 417 23.68 -10.08 11.37
C VAL A 417 23.10 -10.43 10.01
N MET A 418 22.26 -9.56 9.43
CA MET A 418 21.68 -9.80 8.11
C MET A 418 22.72 -9.81 6.97
N ALA A 419 23.84 -9.11 7.15
CA ALA A 419 24.92 -9.01 6.16
C ALA A 419 25.94 -10.16 6.26
N THR A 420 26.23 -10.64 7.48
CA THR A 420 27.25 -11.67 7.72
C THR A 420 26.69 -13.09 7.82
N GLY A 421 25.42 -13.23 8.21
CA GLY A 421 24.77 -14.49 8.54
C GLY A 421 24.29 -15.28 7.34
#